data_AF-W6RV04-F1
#
_entry.id   AF-W6RV04-F1
#
_cell.length_a   1.000
_cell.length_b   1.000
_cell.length_c   1.000
_cell.angle_alpha   90.00
_cell.angle_beta   90.00
_cell.angle_gamma   90.00
#
_symmetry.space_group_name_H-M   'P 1'
#
loop_
_entity.id
_entity.type
_entity.pdbx_description
1 polymer ?
#
loop_
_entity_poly.entity_id
_entity_poly.type
_entity_poly.pdbx_seq_one_letter_code
_entity_poly.pdbx_strand_id
1 'polypeptide(L)'
;MNKKHGFTLIEIMCSLAIIVTLAVVLLPSVKGYINNSKKLRVVAQCHHAIKAINTYNMTAFGDDYIPYDNTKVEEARVKINDKELLNEKDITEIYDFSLCGVGKIVSDENALKHLKLDENGKTEYYDQYAAGMEDFQYKY
;
A
#
# COMPACT_ATOMS: atom_id res chain seq x y z
N MET A 1 59.89 7.78 -10.95
CA MET A 1 59.43 8.29 -9.65
C MET A 1 57.95 8.62 -9.76
N ASN A 2 57.06 7.76 -9.25
CA ASN A 2 55.61 7.96 -9.36
C ASN A 2 55.15 8.93 -8.26
N LYS A 3 54.85 10.18 -8.64
CA LYS A 3 54.21 11.14 -7.74
C LYS A 3 52.77 10.68 -7.49
N LYS A 4 52.47 10.24 -6.27
CA LYS A 4 51.09 10.01 -5.86
C LYS A 4 50.41 11.37 -5.70
N HIS A 5 49.50 11.71 -6.60
CA HIS A 5 48.56 12.82 -6.40
C HIS A 5 47.45 12.32 -5.48
N GLY A 6 47.58 12.65 -4.19
CA GLY A 6 46.48 12.52 -3.25
C GLY A 6 45.59 13.76 -3.33
N PHE A 7 44.29 13.57 -3.17
CA PHE A 7 43.37 14.67 -2.93
C PHE A 7 43.76 15.39 -1.64
N THR A 8 43.59 16.71 -1.63
CA THR A 8 43.83 17.51 -0.43
C THR A 8 42.67 17.31 0.56
N LEU A 9 42.96 17.42 1.86
CA LEU A 9 41.96 17.20 2.91
C LEU A 9 40.75 18.15 2.76
N ILE A 10 41.00 19.37 2.27
CA ILE A 10 39.97 20.39 2.08
C ILE A 10 38.98 20.02 0.97
N GLU A 11 39.45 19.40 -0.12
CA GLU A 11 38.59 18.94 -1.21
C GLU A 11 37.63 17.84 -0.74
N ILE A 12 38.11 16.94 0.13
CA ILE A 12 37.28 15.88 0.70
C ILE A 12 36.25 16.44 1.68
N MET A 13 36.64 17.36 2.56
CA MET A 13 35.69 17.93 3.54
C MET A 13 34.61 18.78 2.87
N CYS A 14 34.99 19.57 1.85
CA CYS A 14 34.04 20.39 1.10
C CYS A 14 33.01 19.53 0.34
N SER A 15 33.47 18.48 -0.34
CA SER A 15 32.57 17.56 -1.05
C SER A 15 31.64 16.79 -0.10
N LEU A 16 32.15 16.31 1.04
CA LEU A 16 31.35 15.63 2.06
C LEU A 16 30.25 16.54 2.63
N ALA A 17 30.57 17.82 2.90
CA ALA A 17 29.60 18.79 3.40
C ALA A 17 28.44 19.04 2.42
N ILE A 18 28.73 19.12 1.11
CA ILE A 18 27.71 19.29 0.07
C ILE A 18 26.83 18.04 -0.03
N ILE A 19 27.41 16.84 -0.03
CA ILE A 19 26.66 15.58 -0.09
C ILE A 19 25.70 15.45 1.10
N VAL A 20 26.15 15.78 2.31
CA VAL A 20 25.31 15.74 3.52
C VAL A 20 24.15 16.73 3.42
N THR A 21 24.42 17.96 2.97
CA THR A 21 23.38 19.00 2.83
C THR A 21 22.31 18.56 1.82
N LEU A 22 22.72 18.03 0.67
CA LEU A 22 21.78 17.50 -0.34
C LEU A 22 20.97 16.32 0.20
N ALA A 23 21.62 15.40 0.91
CA ALA A 23 20.92 14.26 1.51
C ALA A 23 19.81 14.72 2.47
N VAL A 24 20.09 15.67 3.36
CA VAL A 24 19.10 16.18 4.33
C VAL A 24 17.88 16.80 3.63
N VAL A 25 18.08 17.56 2.57
CA VAL A 25 16.99 18.20 1.82
C VAL A 25 16.16 17.19 1.02
N LEU A 26 16.79 16.13 0.49
CA LEU A 26 16.11 15.14 -0.36
C LEU A 26 15.32 14.09 0.42
N LEU A 27 15.74 13.75 1.64
CA LEU A 27 15.15 12.65 2.42
C LEU A 27 13.63 12.79 2.69
N PRO A 28 13.09 13.94 3.13
CA PRO A 28 11.65 14.09 3.40
C PRO A 28 10.81 13.91 2.13
N SER A 29 11.24 14.48 1.00
CA SER A 29 10.55 14.41 -0.28
C SER A 29 10.49 12.97 -0.80
N VAL A 30 11.61 12.23 -0.74
CA VAL A 30 11.65 10.82 -1.17
C VAL A 30 10.77 9.94 -0.26
N LYS A 31 10.81 10.16 1.05
CA LYS A 31 9.95 9.43 2.00
C LYS A 31 8.46 9.66 1.73
N GLY A 32 8.05 10.91 1.46
CA GLY A 32 6.67 11.24 1.11
C GLY A 32 6.21 10.57 -0.20
N TYR A 33 7.07 10.54 -1.22
CA TYR A 33 6.76 9.87 -2.48
C TYR A 33 6.61 8.35 -2.34
N ILE A 34 7.48 7.71 -1.55
CA ILE A 34 7.38 6.28 -1.24
C ILE A 34 6.05 5.98 -0.52
N ASN A 35 5.67 6.81 0.43
CA ASN A 35 4.41 6.67 1.17
C ASN A 35 3.20 6.73 0.22
N ASN A 36 3.16 7.72 -0.67
CA ASN A 36 2.08 7.84 -1.65
C ASN A 36 2.05 6.67 -2.64
N SER A 37 3.22 6.19 -3.07
CA SER A 37 3.33 5.02 -3.97
C SER A 37 2.78 3.76 -3.31
N LYS A 38 3.03 3.55 -2.01
CA LYS A 38 2.48 2.43 -1.25
C LYS A 38 0.95 2.50 -1.14
N LYS A 39 0.39 3.68 -0.84
CA LYS A 39 -1.07 3.88 -0.81
C LYS A 39 -1.70 3.61 -2.18
N LEU A 40 -1.08 4.11 -3.25
CA LEU A 40 -1.56 3.89 -4.62
C LEU A 40 -1.54 2.40 -5.00
N ARG A 41 -0.49 1.68 -4.62
CA ARG A 41 -0.42 0.22 -4.80
C ARG A 41 -1.60 -0.49 -4.14
N VAL A 42 -1.95 -0.10 -2.93
CA VAL A 42 -3.06 -0.71 -2.17
C VAL A 42 -4.40 -0.44 -2.83
N VAL A 43 -4.67 0.81 -3.24
CA VAL A 43 -5.88 1.15 -3.99
C VAL A 43 -5.96 0.33 -5.28
N ALA A 44 -4.85 0.24 -6.03
CA ALA A 44 -4.80 -0.54 -7.26
C ALA A 44 -5.08 -2.05 -7.01
N GLN A 45 -4.50 -2.62 -5.95
CA GLN A 45 -4.78 -3.99 -5.52
C GLN A 45 -6.27 -4.19 -5.15
N CYS A 46 -6.88 -3.22 -4.44
CA CYS A 46 -8.30 -3.25 -4.13
C CYS A 46 -9.17 -3.28 -5.39
N HIS A 47 -8.89 -2.41 -6.37
CA HIS A 47 -9.61 -2.42 -7.65
C HIS A 47 -9.45 -3.74 -8.39
N HIS A 48 -8.23 -4.28 -8.41
CA HIS A 48 -7.95 -5.54 -9.10
C HIS A 48 -8.71 -6.70 -8.44
N ALA A 49 -8.65 -6.81 -7.10
CA ALA A 49 -9.34 -7.84 -6.34
C ALA A 49 -10.86 -7.79 -6.54
N ILE A 50 -11.49 -6.62 -6.42
CA ILE A 50 -12.94 -6.47 -6.64
C ILE A 50 -13.32 -6.84 -8.07
N LYS A 51 -12.51 -6.46 -9.06
CA LYS A 51 -12.76 -6.80 -10.47
C LYS A 51 -12.67 -8.31 -10.70
N ALA A 52 -11.67 -8.98 -10.12
CA ALA A 52 -11.51 -10.42 -10.21
C ALA A 52 -12.68 -11.17 -9.54
N ILE A 53 -13.06 -10.75 -8.34
CA ILE A 53 -14.19 -11.34 -7.60
C ILE A 53 -15.50 -11.13 -8.34
N ASN A 54 -15.75 -9.93 -8.87
CA ASN A 54 -16.94 -9.68 -9.70
C ASN A 54 -16.95 -10.56 -10.96
N THR A 55 -15.80 -10.71 -11.63
CA THR A 55 -15.68 -11.56 -12.82
C THR A 55 -15.99 -13.02 -12.49
N TYR A 56 -15.49 -13.53 -11.36
CA TYR A 56 -15.79 -14.88 -10.89
C TYR A 56 -17.27 -15.04 -10.49
N ASN A 57 -17.82 -14.08 -9.75
CA ASN A 57 -19.21 -14.07 -9.30
C ASN A 57 -20.22 -13.98 -10.47
N MET A 58 -19.81 -13.54 -11.66
CA MET A 58 -20.66 -13.56 -12.86
C MET A 58 -20.97 -14.99 -13.33
N THR A 59 -20.11 -15.96 -13.00
CA THR A 59 -20.28 -17.37 -13.37
C THR A 59 -20.59 -18.27 -12.18
N ALA A 60 -20.37 -17.79 -10.95
CA ALA A 60 -20.63 -18.54 -9.73
C ALA A 60 -22.11 -18.51 -9.33
N PHE A 61 -22.63 -19.62 -8.80
CA PHE A 61 -24.00 -19.75 -8.32
C PHE A 61 -24.04 -20.54 -7.00
N GLY A 62 -24.98 -20.22 -6.12
CA GLY A 62 -25.14 -20.94 -4.85
C GLY A 62 -23.92 -20.79 -3.94
N ASP A 63 -23.39 -21.91 -3.45
CA ASP A 63 -22.28 -21.95 -2.47
C ASP A 63 -20.94 -21.43 -3.03
N ASP A 64 -20.80 -21.41 -4.35
CA ASP A 64 -19.63 -20.87 -5.05
C ASP A 64 -19.62 -19.33 -5.06
N TYR A 65 -20.76 -18.68 -4.84
CA TYR A 65 -20.83 -17.23 -4.77
C TYR A 65 -19.99 -16.68 -3.60
N ILE A 66 -19.24 -15.61 -3.85
CA ILE A 66 -18.39 -14.96 -2.86
C ILE A 66 -19.12 -13.71 -2.33
N PRO A 67 -19.65 -13.73 -1.09
CA PRO A 67 -20.31 -12.57 -0.50
C PRO A 67 -19.31 -11.52 0.01
N TYR A 68 -19.70 -10.25 0.00
CA TYR A 68 -18.83 -9.13 0.36
C TYR A 68 -18.76 -8.83 1.87
N ASP A 69 -19.80 -9.18 2.63
CA ASP A 69 -19.98 -8.63 3.99
C ASP A 69 -18.96 -9.11 5.02
N ASN A 70 -18.50 -10.36 4.94
CA ASN A 70 -17.61 -10.97 5.94
C ASN A 70 -16.48 -11.83 5.38
N THR A 71 -16.29 -11.84 4.06
CA THR A 71 -15.23 -12.64 3.43
C THR A 71 -13.93 -11.83 3.42
N LYS A 72 -12.80 -12.47 3.73
CA LYS A 72 -11.48 -11.87 3.53
C LYS A 72 -11.01 -12.00 2.09
N VAL A 73 -10.11 -11.13 1.66
CA VAL A 73 -9.50 -11.21 0.32
C VAL A 73 -8.79 -12.54 0.09
N GLU A 74 -8.10 -13.07 1.10
CA GLU A 74 -7.49 -14.40 1.05
C GLU A 74 -8.52 -15.50 0.75
N GLU A 75 -9.62 -15.53 1.50
CA GLU A 75 -10.66 -16.55 1.38
C GLU A 75 -11.30 -16.49 -0.01
N ALA A 76 -11.52 -15.28 -0.53
CA ALA A 76 -12.01 -15.06 -1.88
C ALA A 76 -11.02 -15.58 -2.93
N ARG A 77 -9.72 -15.33 -2.77
CA ARG A 77 -8.67 -15.85 -3.66
C ARG A 77 -8.66 -17.38 -3.67
N VAL A 78 -8.79 -18.01 -2.50
CA VAL A 78 -8.80 -19.48 -2.38
C VAL A 78 -10.02 -20.07 -3.10
N LYS A 79 -11.19 -19.44 -3.01
CA LYS A 79 -12.39 -19.86 -3.75
C LYS A 79 -12.26 -19.68 -5.26
N ILE A 80 -11.71 -18.56 -5.72
CA ILE A 80 -11.48 -18.29 -7.15
C ILE A 80 -10.54 -19.35 -7.74
N ASN A 81 -9.48 -19.70 -7.01
CA ASN A 81 -8.47 -20.70 -7.38
C ASN A 81 -7.89 -20.56 -8.81
N ASP A 82 -8.00 -19.36 -9.38
CA ASP A 82 -7.53 -19.02 -10.71
C ASP A 82 -6.45 -17.93 -10.58
N LYS A 83 -5.22 -18.32 -10.94
CA LYS A 83 -4.04 -17.45 -10.85
C LYS A 83 -4.00 -16.40 -11.95
N GLU A 84 -4.78 -16.55 -13.02
CA GLU A 84 -4.92 -15.54 -14.07
C GLU A 84 -5.86 -14.41 -13.64
N LEU A 85 -6.86 -14.74 -12.82
CA LEU A 85 -7.82 -13.75 -12.29
C LEU A 85 -7.28 -13.03 -11.04
N LEU A 86 -6.64 -13.75 -10.11
CA LEU A 86 -6.14 -13.15 -8.88
C LEU A 86 -4.90 -13.87 -8.34
N ASN A 87 -3.74 -13.23 -8.43
CA ASN A 87 -2.47 -13.77 -7.94
C ASN A 87 -2.18 -13.32 -6.50
N GLU A 88 -1.31 -14.04 -5.81
CA GLU A 88 -0.81 -13.69 -4.47
C GLU A 88 -0.11 -12.32 -4.42
N LYS A 89 0.55 -11.93 -5.52
CA LYS A 89 1.18 -10.60 -5.68
C LYS A 89 0.16 -9.46 -5.77
N ASP A 90 -1.06 -9.76 -6.23
CA ASP A 90 -2.12 -8.78 -6.39
C ASP A 90 -2.84 -8.47 -5.08
N ILE A 91 -2.64 -9.29 -4.05
CA ILE A 91 -3.32 -9.15 -2.75
C ILE A 91 -2.36 -8.95 -1.57
N THR A 92 -1.05 -8.83 -1.81
CA THR A 92 -0.04 -8.85 -0.74
C THR A 92 -0.28 -7.81 0.37
N GLU A 93 -0.77 -6.62 0.02
CA GLU A 93 -0.99 -5.54 0.99
C GLU A 93 -2.41 -5.50 1.54
N ILE A 94 -3.31 -6.29 0.95
CA ILE A 94 -4.74 -6.34 1.28
C ILE A 94 -5.17 -7.75 1.73
N TYR A 95 -4.20 -8.62 2.02
CA TYR A 95 -4.42 -10.04 2.25
C TYR A 95 -5.46 -10.30 3.36
N ASP A 96 -5.29 -9.59 4.47
CA ASP A 96 -6.15 -9.68 5.65
C ASP A 96 -7.39 -8.77 5.58
N PHE A 97 -7.57 -7.98 4.51
CA PHE A 97 -8.67 -7.03 4.42
C PHE A 97 -9.99 -7.76 4.19
N SER A 98 -11.08 -7.23 4.75
CA SER A 98 -12.43 -7.68 4.41
C SER A 98 -12.85 -7.13 3.05
N LEU A 99 -13.60 -7.90 2.28
CA LEU A 99 -14.11 -7.47 0.97
C LEU A 99 -15.01 -6.24 1.06
N CYS A 100 -15.77 -6.09 2.15
CA CYS A 100 -16.53 -4.87 2.45
C CYS A 100 -15.61 -3.64 2.58
N GLY A 101 -14.48 -3.76 3.31
CA GLY A 101 -13.49 -2.69 3.43
C GLY A 101 -12.84 -2.34 2.10
N VAL A 102 -12.50 -3.35 1.30
CA VAL A 102 -11.99 -3.17 -0.06
C VAL A 102 -13.01 -2.47 -0.96
N GLY A 103 -14.30 -2.83 -0.85
CA GLY A 103 -15.39 -2.18 -1.56
C GLY A 103 -15.50 -0.69 -1.23
N LYS A 104 -15.40 -0.32 0.04
CA LYS A 104 -15.37 1.09 0.48
C LYS A 104 -14.21 1.87 -0.13
N ILE A 105 -13.01 1.28 -0.17
CA ILE A 105 -11.81 1.89 -0.79
C ILE A 105 -12.05 2.14 -2.29
N VAL A 106 -12.62 1.17 -2.99
CA VAL A 106 -12.86 1.24 -4.44
C VAL A 106 -13.94 2.27 -4.79
N SER A 107 -14.94 2.46 -3.93
CA SER A 107 -16.02 3.43 -4.13
C SER A 107 -15.65 4.87 -3.74
N ASP A 108 -14.53 5.07 -3.05
CA ASP A 108 -14.10 6.39 -2.57
C ASP A 108 -13.15 7.08 -3.59
N GLU A 109 -13.64 8.15 -4.23
CA GLU A 109 -12.85 8.97 -5.16
C GLU A 109 -11.62 9.63 -4.49
N ASN A 110 -11.62 9.76 -3.16
CA ASN A 110 -10.55 10.33 -2.37
C ASN A 110 -9.80 9.30 -1.50
N ALA A 111 -9.91 8.00 -1.79
CA ALA A 111 -9.33 6.91 -0.99
C ALA A 111 -7.86 7.13 -0.60
N LEU A 112 -7.05 7.76 -1.46
CA LEU A 112 -5.65 8.07 -1.21
C LEU A 112 -5.41 9.01 0.00
N LYS A 113 -6.36 9.91 0.28
CA LYS A 113 -6.28 10.82 1.43
C LYS A 113 -6.63 10.13 2.74
N HIS A 114 -7.44 9.07 2.68
CA HIS A 114 -8.01 8.39 3.86
C HIS A 114 -7.21 7.15 4.25
N LEU A 115 -6.44 6.59 3.31
CA LEU A 115 -5.43 5.58 3.62
C LEU A 115 -4.29 6.20 4.42
N LYS A 116 -4.06 5.70 5.64
CA LYS A 116 -2.86 5.98 6.42
C LYS A 116 -1.97 4.75 6.40
N LEU A 117 -0.66 4.98 6.40
CA LEU A 117 0.34 3.93 6.49
C LEU A 117 0.89 3.98 7.91
N ASP A 118 0.88 2.86 8.61
CA ASP A 118 1.53 2.76 9.92
C ASP A 118 3.06 2.87 9.76
N GLU A 119 3.77 3.02 10.87
CA GLU A 119 5.24 3.12 10.89
C GLU A 119 5.95 1.85 10.40
N ASN A 120 5.22 0.72 10.30
CA ASN A 120 5.69 -0.57 9.80
C ASN A 120 5.38 -0.79 8.30
N GLY A 121 4.70 0.16 7.65
CA GLY A 121 4.30 0.07 6.25
C GLY A 121 3.05 -0.77 5.98
N LYS A 122 2.29 -1.14 7.01
CA LYS A 122 0.97 -1.76 6.91
C LYS A 122 -0.09 -0.67 6.70
N THR A 123 -1.10 -0.99 5.90
CA THR A 123 -2.14 -0.06 5.47
C THR A 123 -3.31 -0.10 6.44
N GLU A 124 -3.59 1.05 7.07
CA GLU A 124 -4.79 1.22 7.88
C GLU A 124 -5.76 2.15 7.14
N TYR A 125 -6.97 1.65 6.86
CA TYR A 125 -8.03 2.44 6.25
C TYR A 125 -8.86 3.10 7.34
N TYR A 126 -8.89 4.43 7.37
CA TYR A 126 -9.76 5.19 8.28
C TYR A 126 -10.98 5.71 7.50
N ASP A 127 -12.17 5.29 7.92
CA ASP A 127 -13.44 5.82 7.45
C ASP A 127 -13.59 7.28 7.92
N GLN A 128 -13.91 8.22 7.02
CA GLN A 128 -14.12 9.62 7.39
C GLN A 128 -15.40 9.87 8.20
N TYR A 129 -16.28 8.88 8.37
CA TYR A 129 -17.36 8.96 9.35
C TYR A 129 -16.89 8.79 10.81
N ALA A 130 -15.60 8.52 11.06
CA ALA A 130 -15.01 8.52 12.41
C ALA A 130 -14.34 9.84 12.80
N ALA A 131 -14.41 10.90 11.98
CA ALA A 131 -13.87 12.23 12.31
C ALA A 131 -14.73 13.03 13.32
N GLY A 132 -15.46 12.31 14.18
CA GLY A 132 -16.27 12.86 15.26
C GLY A 132 -16.34 11.95 16.49
N MET A 133 -15.54 10.88 16.57
CA MET A 133 -15.42 10.08 17.78
C MET A 133 -13.94 9.89 18.07
N GLU A 134 -13.51 10.59 19.12
CA GLU A 134 -12.27 10.33 19.83
C GLU A 134 -12.12 8.82 20.10
N ASP A 135 -10.88 8.36 20.09
CA ASP A 135 -10.45 7.16 20.81
C ASP A 135 -11.03 5.81 20.37
N PHE A 136 -10.62 5.30 19.21
CA PHE A 136 -10.68 3.84 19.03
C PHE A 136 -9.40 3.28 18.41
N GLN A 137 -8.47 2.99 19.33
CA GLN A 137 -7.66 1.78 19.30
C GLN A 137 -8.52 0.59 18.86
N TYR A 138 -8.18 -0.05 17.73
CA TYR A 138 -8.62 -1.42 17.49
C TYR A 138 -7.42 -2.33 17.33
N LYS A 139 -6.99 -2.81 18.49
CA LYS A 139 -6.27 -4.06 18.69
C LYS A 139 -7.17 -5.20 18.21
N TYR A 140 -6.78 -5.88 17.13
CA TYR A 140 -6.94 -7.32 16.93
C TYR A 140 -5.78 -7.85 16.11
#